data_AF-A0A657PMW0-F1
#
_entry.id   AF-A0A657PMW0-F1
#
_cell.length_a   1.000
_cell.length_b   1.000
_cell.length_c   1.000
_cell.angle_alpha   90.00
_cell.angle_beta   90.00
_cell.angle_gamma   90.00
#
_symmetry.space_group_name_H-M   'P 1'
#
loop_
_entity.id
_entity.type
_entity.pdbx_description
1 polymer ?
#
loop_
_entity_poly.entity_id
_entity_poly.type
_entity_poly.pdbx_seq_one_letter_code
_entity_poly.pdbx_strand_id
1 'polypeptide(L)'
;MAELIRTTIEELGFINNDQLISTTASIGIAYLDKTVNNSQEFINQAYRACEEAKSAGGNQYMVFDPEDLSEKYTETAASDAEGDEAIVKMIGESLAKDNFRLLFQPVVSLQGDTRENYAVLLRMLDGQGNEIRPLQFLKHAVASGQMVDIDRWVIKHAIET
;
A
#
# COMPACT_ATOMS: atom_id res chain seq x y z
N MET A 1 -20.20 0.76 21.25
CA MET A 1 -19.41 -0.49 21.22
C MET A 1 -18.10 -0.31 20.47
N ALA A 2 -18.09 0.26 19.26
CA ALA A 2 -16.85 0.53 18.52
C ALA A 2 -15.87 1.44 19.29
N GLU A 3 -16.37 2.52 19.91
CA GLU A 3 -15.53 3.40 20.74
C GLU A 3 -14.89 2.65 21.92
N LEU A 4 -15.63 1.73 22.56
CA LEU A 4 -15.09 0.91 23.64
C LEU A 4 -13.92 0.03 23.16
N ILE A 5 -14.08 -0.61 21.98
CA ILE A 5 -13.02 -1.44 21.38
C ILE A 5 -11.80 -0.57 21.05
N ARG A 6 -12.02 0.60 20.44
CA ARG A 6 -10.96 1.54 20.08
C ARG A 6 -10.15 1.99 21.30
N THR A 7 -10.83 2.48 22.34
CA THR A 7 -10.18 2.90 23.59
C THR A 7 -9.46 1.73 24.27
N THR A 8 -10.06 0.54 24.28
CA THR A 8 -9.41 -0.65 24.87
C THR A 8 -8.11 -1.01 24.15
N ILE A 9 -8.08 -0.93 22.81
CA ILE A 9 -6.87 -1.16 22.01
C ILE A 9 -5.82 -0.08 22.28
N GLU A 10 -6.24 1.18 22.40
CA GLU A 10 -5.34 2.30 22.72
C GLU A 10 -4.70 2.17 24.11
N GLU A 11 -5.45 1.68 25.08
CA GLU A 11 -4.97 1.42 26.45
C GLU A 11 -4.12 0.14 26.55
N LEU A 12 -4.28 -0.79 25.61
CA LEU A 12 -3.46 -2.00 25.47
C LEU A 12 -2.09 -1.63 24.91
N GLY A 13 -1.24 -1.06 25.76
CA GLY A 13 0.19 -0.99 25.50
C GLY A 13 0.82 -2.39 25.57
N PHE A 14 1.63 -2.77 24.59
CA PHE A 14 2.39 -4.01 24.64
C PHE A 14 3.87 -3.74 24.87
N ILE A 15 4.49 -4.57 25.70
CA ILE A 15 5.92 -4.48 25.99
C ILE A 15 6.66 -5.46 25.09
N ASN A 16 7.60 -4.94 24.29
CA ASN A 16 8.52 -5.74 23.51
C ASN A 16 9.95 -5.25 23.79
N ASN A 17 10.83 -6.12 24.30
CA ASN A 17 12.21 -5.78 24.68
C ASN A 17 12.31 -4.50 25.55
N ASP A 18 11.50 -4.43 26.61
CA ASP A 18 11.40 -3.28 27.54
C ASP A 18 10.97 -1.95 26.89
N GLN A 19 10.51 -1.96 25.64
CA GLN A 19 9.87 -0.81 25.00
C GLN A 19 8.36 -0.96 25.02
N LEU A 20 7.68 0.08 25.51
CA LEU A 20 6.24 0.20 25.41
C LEU A 20 5.89 0.62 23.98
N ILE A 21 5.10 -0.20 23.30
CA ILE A 21 4.56 0.11 21.98
C ILE A 21 3.07 0.37 22.14
N SER A 22 2.64 1.58 21.80
CA SER A 22 1.24 1.96 21.72
C SER A 22 0.66 1.54 20.37
N THR A 23 -0.55 1.00 20.38
CA THR A 23 -1.29 0.63 19.17
C THR A 23 -2.61 1.38 19.17
N THR A 24 -3.09 1.75 17.98
CA THR A 24 -4.41 2.34 17.79
C THR A 24 -5.19 1.52 16.77
N ALA A 25 -6.50 1.75 16.69
CA ALA A 25 -7.36 1.07 15.73
C ALA A 25 -8.22 2.05 14.96
N SER A 26 -8.35 1.82 13.65
CA SER A 26 -9.38 2.42 12.81
C SER A 26 -10.47 1.38 12.58
N ILE A 27 -11.73 1.74 12.83
CA ILE A 27 -12.86 0.79 12.80
C ILE A 27 -13.91 1.29 11.80
N GLY A 28 -14.18 0.51 10.76
CA GLY A 28 -15.29 0.75 9.85
C GLY A 28 -16.53 -0.05 10.24
N ILE A 29 -17.70 0.60 10.22
CA ILE A 29 -18.98 0.01 10.60
C ILE A 29 -19.92 0.13 9.40
N ALA A 30 -20.61 -0.94 9.04
CA ALA A 30 -21.73 -0.90 8.10
C ALA A 30 -22.96 -1.53 8.72
N TYR A 31 -24.13 -1.00 8.39
CA TYR A 31 -25.41 -1.58 8.78
C TYR A 31 -25.91 -2.52 7.70
N LEU A 32 -26.33 -3.71 8.12
CA LEU A 32 -27.00 -4.64 7.21
C LEU A 32 -28.46 -4.24 7.11
N ASP A 33 -28.86 -3.66 6.00
CA ASP A 33 -30.25 -3.33 5.69
C ASP A 33 -30.71 -4.01 4.38
N LYS A 34 -31.93 -3.67 3.94
CA LYS A 34 -32.53 -4.24 2.72
C LYS A 34 -31.92 -3.72 1.42
N THR A 35 -31.07 -2.71 1.47
CA THR A 35 -30.41 -2.10 0.31
C THR A 35 -29.13 -2.83 -0.07
N VAL A 36 -28.55 -3.61 0.85
CA VAL A 36 -27.35 -4.41 0.63
C VAL A 36 -27.70 -5.69 -0.13
N ASN A 37 -27.23 -5.81 -1.37
CA ASN A 37 -27.69 -6.86 -2.29
C ASN A 37 -26.94 -8.19 -2.09
N ASN A 38 -25.74 -8.16 -1.51
CA ASN A 38 -24.93 -9.35 -1.27
C ASN A 38 -23.88 -9.12 -0.16
N SER A 39 -23.26 -10.21 0.29
CA SER A 39 -22.24 -10.19 1.35
C SER A 39 -20.98 -9.42 0.97
N GLN A 40 -20.58 -9.45 -0.30
CA GLN A 40 -19.39 -8.72 -0.77
C GLN A 40 -19.60 -7.22 -0.67
N GLU A 41 -20.79 -6.74 -1.04
CA GLU A 41 -21.20 -5.36 -0.89
C GLU A 41 -21.18 -4.93 0.57
N PHE A 42 -21.75 -5.73 1.48
CA PHE A 42 -21.72 -5.46 2.93
C PHE A 42 -20.29 -5.30 3.47
N ILE A 43 -19.40 -6.23 3.12
CA ILE A 43 -17.99 -6.21 3.53
C ILE A 43 -17.30 -4.97 2.96
N ASN A 44 -17.54 -4.64 1.70
CA ASN A 44 -16.96 -3.47 1.05
C ASN A 44 -17.42 -2.17 1.71
N GLN A 45 -18.68 -2.06 2.15
CA GLN A 45 -19.18 -0.89 2.88
C GLN A 45 -18.44 -0.70 4.22
N ALA A 46 -18.31 -1.77 5.01
CA ALA A 46 -17.56 -1.72 6.27
C ALA A 46 -16.07 -1.41 6.04
N TYR A 47 -15.48 -1.98 4.98
CA TYR A 47 -14.10 -1.72 4.60
C TYR A 47 -13.89 -0.24 4.21
N ARG A 48 -14.81 0.34 3.43
CA ARG A 48 -14.77 1.76 3.04
C ARG A 48 -14.79 2.69 4.24
N ALA A 49 -15.69 2.46 5.19
CA ALA A 49 -15.72 3.24 6.42
C ALA A 49 -14.42 3.11 7.23
N CYS A 50 -13.76 1.95 7.18
CA CYS A 50 -12.46 1.74 7.83
C CYS A 50 -11.35 2.55 7.15
N GLU A 51 -11.32 2.58 5.81
CA GLU A 51 -10.38 3.39 5.05
C GLU A 51 -10.60 4.88 5.31
N GLU A 52 -11.84 5.36 5.36
CA GLU A 52 -12.11 6.77 5.70
C GLU A 52 -11.60 7.11 7.11
N ALA A 53 -11.82 6.22 8.08
CA ALA A 53 -11.29 6.39 9.43
C ALA A 53 -9.75 6.43 9.46
N LYS A 54 -9.05 5.74 8.55
CA LYS A 54 -7.58 5.82 8.41
C LYS A 54 -7.17 7.14 7.77
N SER A 55 -7.81 7.53 6.68
CA SER A 55 -7.50 8.77 5.94
C SER A 55 -7.78 10.03 6.77
N ALA A 56 -8.76 9.98 7.69
CA ALA A 56 -9.07 11.06 8.62
C ALA A 56 -8.14 11.15 9.85
N GLY A 57 -6.98 10.47 9.83
CA GLY A 57 -5.96 10.53 10.89
C GLY A 57 -5.87 9.29 11.77
N GLY A 58 -6.67 8.26 11.50
CA GLY A 58 -6.66 7.01 12.26
C GLY A 58 -7.30 7.14 13.64
N ASN A 59 -7.15 6.09 14.46
CA ASN A 59 -7.60 6.04 15.85
C ASN A 59 -9.03 6.56 16.07
N GLN A 60 -9.97 6.11 15.23
CA GLN A 60 -11.37 6.51 15.27
C GLN A 60 -12.24 5.42 14.63
N TYR A 61 -13.55 5.54 14.80
CA TYR A 61 -14.50 4.72 14.05
C TYR A 61 -15.31 5.60 13.10
N MET A 62 -15.71 5.01 11.98
CA MET A 62 -16.66 5.64 11.05
C MET A 62 -17.74 4.65 10.69
N VAL A 63 -18.93 5.19 10.47
CA VAL A 63 -20.10 4.46 10.03
C VAL A 63 -20.29 4.75 8.56
N PHE A 64 -20.46 3.71 7.76
CA PHE A 64 -20.82 3.84 6.36
C PHE A 64 -22.20 4.50 6.28
N ASP A 65 -22.24 5.69 5.71
CA ASP A 65 -23.46 6.40 5.39
C ASP A 65 -23.59 6.50 3.86
N PRO A 66 -24.63 5.91 3.25
CA PRO A 66 -24.83 5.96 1.80
C PRO A 66 -25.15 7.37 1.26
N GLU A 67 -25.60 8.32 2.09
CA GLU A 67 -25.91 9.69 1.67
C GLU A 67 -24.69 10.62 1.70
N ASP A 68 -23.74 10.34 2.61
CA ASP A 68 -22.44 11.03 2.72
C ASP A 68 -21.48 10.69 1.55
N LEU A 69 -21.91 9.78 0.66
CA LEU A 69 -21.17 9.32 -0.54
C LEU A 69 -21.19 10.30 -1.73
N SER A 70 -22.02 11.35 -1.73
CA SER A 70 -22.27 12.12 -2.95
C SER A 70 -21.20 13.16 -3.30
N GLU A 71 -20.45 13.67 -2.32
CA GLU A 71 -19.45 14.73 -2.57
C GLU A 71 -18.02 14.34 -2.18
N LYS A 72 -17.84 13.55 -1.12
CA LYS A 72 -16.50 13.24 -0.58
C LYS A 72 -15.84 12.02 -1.24
N TYR A 73 -16.67 11.06 -1.68
CA TYR A 73 -16.23 9.78 -2.25
C TYR A 73 -16.05 9.79 -3.75
N THR A 74 -16.73 10.70 -4.47
CA THR A 74 -16.43 10.99 -5.88
C THR A 74 -15.08 11.67 -6.02
N GLU A 75 -14.71 12.60 -5.13
CA GLU A 75 -13.40 13.23 -5.15
C GLU A 75 -12.27 12.31 -4.66
N THR A 76 -12.48 11.52 -3.59
CA THR A 76 -11.42 10.60 -3.10
C THR A 76 -11.26 9.34 -3.94
N ALA A 77 -12.35 8.74 -4.45
CA ALA A 77 -12.22 7.64 -5.41
C ALA A 77 -11.70 8.12 -6.77
N ALA A 78 -12.00 9.35 -7.19
CA ALA A 78 -11.36 9.96 -8.36
C ALA A 78 -9.90 10.31 -8.09
N SER A 79 -9.53 10.82 -6.91
CA SER A 79 -8.14 11.14 -6.59
C SER A 79 -7.27 9.90 -6.41
N ASP A 80 -7.82 8.85 -5.80
CA ASP A 80 -7.16 7.55 -5.64
C ASP A 80 -7.08 6.83 -7.00
N ALA A 81 -8.12 6.89 -7.84
CA ALA A 81 -8.07 6.36 -9.20
C ALA A 81 -7.11 7.15 -10.10
N GLU A 82 -7.09 8.48 -10.01
CA GLU A 82 -6.15 9.34 -10.74
C GLU A 82 -4.71 9.10 -10.25
N GLY A 83 -4.50 8.93 -8.95
CA GLY A 83 -3.21 8.57 -8.36
C GLY A 83 -2.73 7.19 -8.79
N ASP A 84 -3.63 6.21 -8.79
CA ASP A 84 -3.36 4.84 -9.23
C ASP A 84 -3.06 4.79 -10.74
N GLU A 85 -3.83 5.50 -11.56
CA GLU A 85 -3.62 5.61 -13.01
C GLU A 85 -2.31 6.36 -13.33
N ALA A 86 -1.99 7.41 -12.56
CA ALA A 86 -0.72 8.13 -12.69
C ALA A 86 0.48 7.22 -12.38
N ILE A 87 0.41 6.36 -11.37
CA ILE A 87 1.47 5.40 -11.04
C ILE A 87 1.60 4.35 -12.16
N VAL A 88 0.49 3.80 -12.66
CA VAL A 88 0.50 2.83 -13.78
C VAL A 88 1.14 3.44 -15.03
N LYS A 89 0.79 4.69 -15.34
CA LYS A 89 1.41 5.44 -16.44
C LYS A 89 2.90 5.66 -16.20
N MET A 90 3.30 6.05 -14.98
CA MET A 90 4.69 6.27 -14.62
C MET A 90 5.54 4.99 -14.71
N ILE A 91 4.97 3.83 -14.33
CA ILE A 91 5.60 2.52 -14.54
C ILE A 91 5.84 2.28 -16.04
N GLY A 92 4.82 2.52 -16.87
CA GLY A 92 4.93 2.35 -18.32
C GLY A 92 5.98 3.27 -18.95
N GLU A 93 6.01 4.53 -18.53
CA GLU A 93 7.03 5.48 -18.97
C GLU A 93 8.44 5.08 -18.50
N SER A 94 8.56 4.55 -17.28
CA SER A 94 9.84 4.12 -16.73
C SER A 94 10.40 2.91 -17.46
N LEU A 95 9.53 1.96 -17.86
CA LEU A 95 9.89 0.84 -18.72
C LEU A 95 10.36 1.30 -20.11
N ALA A 96 9.72 2.34 -20.66
CA ALA A 96 10.03 2.85 -22.00
C ALA A 96 11.27 3.75 -22.06
N LYS A 97 11.57 4.48 -20.98
CA LYS A 97 12.63 5.48 -20.90
C LYS A 97 13.84 5.04 -20.06
N ASP A 98 13.86 3.78 -19.61
CA ASP A 98 14.87 3.24 -18.68
C ASP A 98 15.03 4.08 -17.39
N ASN A 99 13.92 4.57 -16.83
CA ASN A 99 13.92 5.34 -15.57
C ASN A 99 13.79 4.44 -14.32
N PHE A 100 14.37 3.25 -14.39
CA PHE A 100 14.57 2.40 -13.23
C PHE A 100 16.05 2.36 -12.87
N ARG A 101 16.32 2.04 -11.60
CA ARG A 101 17.67 1.84 -11.09
C ARG A 101 17.73 0.58 -10.25
N LEU A 102 18.84 -0.15 -10.37
CA LEU A 102 19.15 -1.28 -9.51
C LEU A 102 20.12 -0.87 -8.42
N LEU A 103 19.80 -1.25 -7.18
CA LEU A 103 20.73 -1.23 -6.05
C LEU A 103 21.10 -2.68 -5.73
N PHE A 104 22.33 -2.88 -5.25
CA PHE A 104 22.86 -4.20 -4.92
C PHE A 104 23.23 -4.24 -3.44
N GLN A 105 22.54 -5.09 -2.68
CA GLN A 105 22.82 -5.28 -1.26
C GLN A 105 23.63 -6.56 -1.06
N PRO A 106 24.87 -6.50 -0.54
CA PRO A 106 25.68 -7.68 -0.30
C PRO A 106 25.03 -8.65 0.69
N VAL A 107 25.07 -9.94 0.37
CA VAL A 107 24.65 -11.06 1.21
C VAL A 107 25.91 -11.85 1.58
N VAL A 108 26.39 -11.63 2.81
CA VAL A 108 27.67 -12.19 3.29
C VAL A 108 27.47 -13.50 4.03
N SER A 109 28.36 -14.47 3.80
CA SER A 109 28.35 -15.72 4.56
C SER A 109 28.97 -15.52 5.94
N LEU A 110 28.31 -16.06 6.96
CA LEU A 110 28.84 -16.12 8.33
C LEU A 110 29.71 -17.36 8.58
N GLN A 111 29.69 -18.33 7.65
CA GLN A 111 30.39 -19.62 7.78
C GLN A 111 31.65 -19.69 6.89
N GLY A 112 32.11 -18.55 6.35
CA GLY A 112 33.35 -18.46 5.59
C GLY A 112 33.24 -18.77 4.10
N ASP A 113 32.02 -18.83 3.53
CA ASP A 113 31.87 -18.81 2.07
C ASP A 113 32.25 -17.42 1.54
N THR A 114 33.21 -17.37 0.61
CA THR A 114 33.77 -16.13 0.06
C THR A 114 33.09 -15.67 -1.22
N ARG A 115 32.08 -16.42 -1.69
CA ARG A 115 31.29 -16.00 -2.85
C ARG A 115 30.52 -14.71 -2.55
N GLU A 116 30.69 -13.75 -3.43
CA GLU A 116 29.91 -12.52 -3.40
C GLU A 116 28.52 -12.80 -3.92
N ASN A 117 27.53 -12.66 -3.04
CA ASN A 117 26.11 -12.76 -3.40
C ASN A 117 25.49 -11.39 -3.17
N TYR A 118 24.56 -10.98 -4.03
CA TYR A 118 23.87 -9.71 -3.90
C TYR A 118 22.37 -9.90 -4.06
N ALA A 119 21.60 -9.22 -3.20
CA ALA A 119 20.19 -9.00 -3.43
C ALA A 119 20.04 -7.77 -4.35
N VAL A 120 19.34 -7.95 -5.47
CA VAL A 120 19.02 -6.88 -6.42
C VAL A 120 17.74 -6.19 -5.96
N LEU A 121 17.79 -4.88 -5.78
CA LEU A 121 16.68 -4.06 -5.29
C LEU A 121 16.31 -2.99 -6.33
N LEU A 122 15.10 -3.07 -6.85
CA LEU A 122 14.58 -2.11 -7.83
C LEU A 122 14.24 -0.76 -7.19
N ARG A 123 14.48 0.32 -7.92
CA ARG A 123 13.98 1.68 -7.67
C ARG A 123 13.41 2.24 -8.97
N MET A 124 12.31 2.98 -8.87
CA MET A 124 11.78 3.77 -9.98
C MET A 124 12.17 5.23 -9.74
N LEU A 125 12.44 5.99 -10.79
CA LEU A 125 12.75 7.41 -10.70
C LEU A 125 11.57 8.24 -11.19
N ASP A 126 11.21 9.28 -10.44
CA ASP A 126 10.22 10.26 -10.90
C ASP A 126 10.82 11.21 -11.97
N GLY A 127 9.99 12.10 -12.52
CA GLY A 127 10.43 13.08 -13.53
C GLY A 127 11.46 14.11 -13.03
N GLN A 128 11.71 14.18 -11.72
CA GLN A 128 12.72 15.03 -11.09
C GLN A 128 13.98 14.24 -10.67
N GLY A 129 13.98 12.92 -10.86
CA GLY A 129 15.07 12.01 -10.49
C GLY A 129 15.03 11.53 -9.04
N ASN A 130 13.95 11.75 -8.29
CA ASN A 130 13.79 11.22 -6.95
C ASN A 130 13.43 9.73 -6.98
N GLU A 131 13.92 8.97 -5.99
CA GLU A 131 13.63 7.54 -5.89
C GLU A 131 12.22 7.26 -5.33
N ILE A 132 11.44 6.54 -6.10
CA ILE A 132 10.18 5.92 -5.68
C ILE A 132 10.46 4.46 -5.28
N ARG A 133 10.06 4.10 -4.07
CA ARG A 133 10.31 2.77 -3.50
C ARG A 133 9.34 1.72 -4.04
N PRO A 134 9.75 0.44 -4.15
CA PRO A 134 8.90 -0.65 -4.65
C PRO A 134 7.53 -0.76 -3.97
N LEU A 135 7.45 -0.56 -2.65
CA LEU A 135 6.18 -0.64 -1.92
C LEU A 135 5.13 0.36 -2.42
N GLN A 136 5.55 1.45 -3.05
CA GLN A 136 4.64 2.49 -3.54
C GLN A 136 4.03 2.17 -4.90
N PHE A 137 4.70 1.35 -5.75
CA PHE A 137 4.26 1.10 -7.13
C PHE A 137 4.07 -0.38 -7.50
N LEU A 138 4.64 -1.33 -6.74
CA LEU A 138 4.55 -2.76 -7.10
C LEU A 138 3.12 -3.29 -7.06
N LYS A 139 2.28 -2.83 -6.12
CA LYS A 139 0.87 -3.24 -6.06
C LYS A 139 0.13 -2.88 -7.36
N HIS A 140 0.45 -1.71 -7.92
CA HIS A 140 -0.11 -1.23 -9.18
C HIS A 140 0.44 -2.01 -10.37
N ALA A 141 1.75 -2.29 -10.39
CA ALA A 141 2.37 -3.08 -11.45
C ALA A 141 1.77 -4.51 -11.56
N VAL A 142 1.42 -5.12 -10.43
CA VAL A 142 0.72 -6.40 -10.41
C VAL A 142 -0.72 -6.25 -10.93
N ALA A 143 -1.45 -5.24 -10.45
CA ALA A 143 -2.84 -5.01 -10.84
C ALA A 143 -2.99 -4.62 -12.33
N SER A 144 -2.03 -3.90 -12.89
CA SER A 144 -2.00 -3.48 -14.30
C SER A 144 -1.38 -4.51 -15.25
N GLY A 145 -0.82 -5.60 -14.71
CA GLY A 145 -0.14 -6.64 -15.48
C GLY A 145 1.28 -6.28 -15.96
N GLN A 146 1.82 -5.12 -15.57
CA GLN A 146 3.16 -4.64 -15.96
C GLN A 146 4.31 -5.34 -15.23
N MET A 147 4.03 -6.16 -14.20
CA MET A 147 5.06 -6.84 -13.41
C MET A 147 5.98 -7.73 -14.26
N VAL A 148 5.45 -8.40 -15.28
CA VAL A 148 6.25 -9.29 -16.15
C VAL A 148 7.31 -8.51 -16.92
N ASP A 149 6.97 -7.29 -17.37
CA ASP A 149 7.91 -6.44 -18.11
C ASP A 149 8.97 -5.84 -17.17
N ILE A 150 8.58 -5.51 -15.94
CA ILE A 150 9.51 -5.11 -14.89
C ILE A 150 10.50 -6.25 -14.57
N ASP A 151 10.03 -7.48 -14.40
CA ASP A 151 10.89 -8.63 -14.12
C ASP A 151 11.92 -8.84 -15.24
N ARG A 152 11.48 -8.77 -16.50
CA ARG A 152 12.39 -8.85 -17.66
C ARG A 152 13.40 -7.73 -17.68
N TRP A 153 12.96 -6.50 -17.39
CA TRP A 153 13.83 -5.34 -17.30
C TRP A 153 14.90 -5.55 -16.21
N VAL A 154 14.49 -5.98 -15.01
CA VAL A 154 15.41 -6.23 -13.88
C VAL A 154 16.43 -7.31 -14.23
N ILE A 155 15.99 -8.46 -14.75
CA ILE A 155 16.89 -9.58 -15.10
C ILE A 155 17.91 -9.15 -16.15
N LYS A 156 17.46 -8.46 -17.20
CA LYS A 156 18.34 -7.98 -18.27
C LYS A 156 19.44 -7.08 -17.71
N HIS A 157 19.06 -6.06 -16.94
CA HIS A 157 20.03 -5.07 -16.43
C HIS A 157 20.91 -5.63 -15.31
N ALA A 158 20.41 -6.56 -14.50
CA ALA A 158 21.20 -7.20 -13.45
C ALA A 158 22.33 -8.09 -13.99
N ILE A 159 22.19 -8.63 -15.20
CA ILE A 159 23.22 -9.47 -15.85
C ILE A 159 24.23 -8.61 -16.63
N GLU A 160 23.81 -7.45 -17.12
CA GLU A 160 24.66 -6.51 -17.85
C GLU A 160 25.56 -5.66 -16.94
N THR A 161 25.25 -5.59 -15.63
CA THR A 161 26.00 -4.81 -14.62
C THR A 161 27.16 -5.61 -14.04
#